data_AF-A0A7X7J1X2-F1
#
_entry.id   AF-A0A7X7J1X2-F1
#
_cell.length_a   1.000
_cell.length_b   1.000
_cell.length_c   1.000
_cell.angle_alpha   90.00
_cell.angle_beta   90.00
_cell.angle_gamma   90.00
#
_symmetry.space_group_name_H-M   'P 1'
#
loop_
_entity.id
_entity.type
_entity.pdbx_description
1 polymer ?
#
loop_
_entity_poly.entity_id
_entity_poly.type
_entity_poly.pdbx_seq_one_letter_code
_entity_poly.pdbx_strand_id
1 'polypeptide(L)'
;MAARRTEKQQTEGSGGKGLYTLEVALIGGPVTEEFVKKNPSVSRTIQIRGDQTLDKLHFAIFDAFDRDDEHMYEFQIGGKGPQDPKARSYVLPDARDRHDPQQAGDLTQTKVGALGLKVGDVFGYWFDYGDDW
;
A
#
# COMPACT_ATOMS: atom_id res chain seq x y z
N MET A 1 47.55 -16.03 18.61
CA MET A 1 46.62 -14.89 18.39
C MET A 1 45.48 -15.40 17.52
N ALA A 2 44.26 -15.48 18.06
CA ALA A 2 43.09 -15.96 17.32
C ALA A 2 42.04 -14.85 17.31
N ALA A 3 41.63 -14.44 16.10
CA ALA A 3 40.64 -13.41 15.86
C ALA A 3 39.25 -13.86 16.34
N ARG A 4 38.61 -13.06 17.21
CA ARG A 4 37.18 -13.19 17.49
C ARG A 4 36.41 -12.60 16.31
N ARG A 5 35.74 -13.45 15.54
CA ARG A 5 34.65 -13.03 14.66
C ARG A 5 33.45 -12.73 15.56
N THR A 6 33.09 -11.45 15.67
CA THR A 6 31.78 -11.04 16.17
C THR A 6 30.74 -11.41 15.12
N GLU A 7 29.96 -12.45 15.39
CA GLU A 7 28.70 -12.70 14.69
C GLU A 7 27.81 -11.48 14.89
N LYS A 8 27.54 -10.75 13.82
CA LYS A 8 26.41 -9.82 13.78
C LYS A 8 25.16 -10.67 13.93
N GLN A 9 24.48 -10.56 15.07
CA GLN A 9 23.10 -11.02 15.19
C GLN A 9 22.30 -10.39 14.05
N GLN A 10 21.93 -11.21 13.07
CA GLN A 10 20.85 -10.89 12.18
C GLN A 10 19.60 -10.83 13.05
N THR A 11 19.12 -9.62 13.31
CA THR A 11 17.73 -9.44 13.74
C THR A 11 16.86 -9.98 12.62
N GLU A 12 16.32 -11.18 12.82
CA GLU A 12 15.17 -11.67 12.06
C GLU A 12 14.02 -10.69 12.30
N GLY A 13 13.89 -9.69 11.41
CA GLY A 13 12.70 -8.86 11.34
C GLY A 13 11.50 -9.77 11.12
N SER A 14 10.38 -9.51 11.80
CA SER A 14 9.19 -10.35 11.79
C SER A 14 8.59 -10.45 10.36
N GLY A 15 9.12 -11.35 9.55
CA GLY A 15 8.82 -11.47 8.12
C GLY A 15 7.44 -12.04 7.83
N GLY A 16 6.38 -11.34 8.24
CA GLY A 16 4.99 -11.62 7.83
C GLY A 16 4.01 -11.99 8.94
N LYS A 17 4.32 -11.87 10.24
CA LYS A 17 3.41 -12.31 11.32
C LYS A 17 2.73 -11.19 12.13
N GLY A 18 2.95 -9.91 11.79
CA GLY A 18 2.34 -8.78 12.50
C GLY A 18 0.90 -8.49 12.07
N LEU A 19 0.11 -7.89 12.96
CA LEU A 19 -1.16 -7.25 12.61
C LEU A 19 -0.90 -5.76 12.37
N TYR A 20 -1.28 -5.27 11.19
CA TYR A 20 -1.19 -3.87 10.82
C TYR A 20 -2.55 -3.23 11.02
N THR A 21 -2.56 -2.01 11.57
CA THR A 21 -3.75 -1.15 11.61
C THR A 21 -3.46 0.04 10.71
N LEU A 22 -4.22 0.17 9.63
CA LEU A 22 -4.05 1.17 8.59
C LEU A 22 -5.25 2.12 8.63
N GLU A 23 -4.99 3.42 8.69
CA GLU A 23 -6.00 4.43 8.38
C GLU A 23 -5.94 4.70 6.88
N VAL A 24 -7.06 4.47 6.19
CA VAL A 24 -7.21 4.71 4.76
C VAL A 24 -8.17 5.88 4.59
N ALA A 25 -7.71 6.97 3.98
CA ALA A 25 -8.49 8.18 3.78
C ALA A 25 -8.64 8.48 2.29
N LEU A 26 -9.84 8.90 1.90
CA LEU A 26 -10.09 9.46 0.59
C LEU A 26 -9.48 10.86 0.52
N ILE A 27 -8.66 11.09 -0.50
CA ILE A 27 -7.91 12.35 -0.68
C ILE A 27 -8.18 13.02 -2.04
N GLY A 28 -8.80 12.30 -2.98
CA GLY A 28 -9.02 12.69 -4.37
C GLY A 28 -10.18 11.90 -4.99
N GLY A 29 -10.41 12.10 -6.28
CA GLY A 29 -11.48 11.46 -7.05
C GLY A 29 -12.70 12.35 -7.33
N PRO A 30 -13.69 11.85 -8.10
CA PRO A 30 -14.85 12.59 -8.59
C PRO A 30 -15.91 12.78 -7.51
N VAL A 31 -15.57 13.51 -6.44
CA VAL A 31 -16.48 13.93 -5.38
C VAL A 31 -16.92 15.38 -5.57
N THR A 32 -18.18 15.69 -5.23
CA THR A 32 -18.69 17.06 -5.34
C THR A 32 -18.15 17.94 -4.20
N GLU A 33 -17.98 19.24 -4.46
CA GLU A 33 -17.59 20.19 -3.41
C GLU A 33 -18.54 20.18 -2.21
N GLU A 34 -19.84 20.01 -2.46
CA GLU A 34 -20.85 19.91 -1.41
C GLU A 34 -20.62 18.68 -0.52
N PHE A 35 -20.29 17.54 -1.14
CA PHE A 35 -19.96 16.32 -0.41
C PHE A 35 -18.71 16.51 0.45
N VAL A 36 -17.63 17.07 -0.10
CA VAL A 36 -16.39 17.33 0.63
C VAL A 36 -16.63 18.29 1.80
N LYS A 37 -17.45 19.33 1.61
CA LYS A 37 -17.78 20.29 2.67
C LYS A 37 -18.59 19.66 3.80
N LYS A 38 -19.48 18.72 3.49
CA LYS A 38 -20.28 17.97 4.49
C LYS A 38 -19.48 16.85 5.16
N ASN A 39 -18.47 16.32 4.46
CA ASN A 39 -17.65 15.18 4.89
C ASN A 39 -16.17 15.57 4.83
N PRO A 40 -15.68 16.38 5.78
CA PRO A 40 -14.31 16.90 5.76
C PRO A 40 -13.24 15.80 5.89
N SER A 41 -13.64 14.60 6.31
CA SER A 41 -12.81 13.41 6.30
C SER A 41 -13.69 12.19 6.01
N VAL A 42 -13.30 11.41 5.00
CA VAL A 42 -13.88 10.10 4.72
C VAL A 42 -12.75 9.08 4.84
N SER A 43 -12.74 8.33 5.94
CA SER A 43 -11.71 7.35 6.21
C SER A 43 -12.28 6.04 6.77
N ARG A 44 -11.46 4.99 6.72
CA ARG A 44 -11.70 3.68 7.29
C ARG A 44 -10.45 3.19 8.00
N THR A 45 -10.65 2.51 9.13
CA THR A 45 -9.56 1.80 9.81
C THR A 45 -9.62 0.34 9.42
N ILE A 46 -8.56 -0.16 8.79
CA ILE A 46 -8.47 -1.53 8.31
C ILE A 46 -7.39 -2.26 9.09
N GLN A 47 -7.73 -3.45 9.59
CA GLN A 47 -6.75 -4.36 10.16
C GLN A 47 -6.42 -5.46 9.16
N ILE A 48 -5.14 -5.68 8.91
CA ILE A 48 -4.65 -6.70 7.97
C ILE A 48 -3.42 -7.40 8.51
N ARG A 49 -3.31 -8.72 8.27
CA ARG A 49 -2.11 -9.47 8.64
C ARG A 49 -0.97 -9.19 7.68
N GLY A 50 0.25 -9.18 8.20
CA GLY A 50 1.46 -8.98 7.43
C GLY A 50 1.75 -10.07 6.39
N ASP A 51 1.12 -11.23 6.46
CA ASP A 51 1.26 -12.29 5.46
C ASP A 51 0.18 -12.27 4.37
N GLN A 52 -0.81 -11.38 4.48
CA GLN A 52 -1.75 -11.10 3.41
C GLN A 52 -1.10 -10.17 2.37
N THR A 53 -1.56 -10.29 1.14
CA THR A 53 -1.02 -9.56 -0.01
C THR A 53 -1.64 -8.17 -0.12
N LEU A 54 -1.02 -7.31 -0.93
CA LEU A 54 -1.57 -5.99 -1.29
C LEU A 54 -2.92 -6.12 -2.02
N ASP A 55 -3.11 -7.17 -2.82
CA ASP A 55 -4.41 -7.53 -3.40
C ASP A 55 -5.49 -7.79 -2.33
N LYS A 56 -5.15 -8.49 -1.24
CA LYS A 56 -6.08 -8.63 -0.10
C LYS A 56 -6.34 -7.32 0.65
N LEU A 57 -5.37 -6.40 0.67
CA LEU A 57 -5.60 -5.06 1.19
C LEU A 57 -6.58 -4.28 0.30
N HIS A 58 -6.43 -4.36 -1.03
CA HIS A 58 -7.37 -3.76 -1.98
C HIS A 58 -8.82 -4.23 -1.71
N PHE A 59 -9.04 -5.55 -1.61
CA PHE A 59 -10.40 -6.06 -1.32
C PHE A 59 -10.94 -5.61 0.05
N ALA A 60 -10.09 -5.47 1.05
CA ALA A 60 -10.49 -4.93 2.36
C ALA A 60 -10.86 -3.44 2.28
N ILE A 61 -10.16 -2.66 1.44
CA ILE A 61 -10.51 -1.26 1.16
C ILE A 61 -11.86 -1.20 0.44
N PHE A 62 -12.04 -2.04 -0.58
CA PHE A 62 -13.29 -2.14 -1.34
C PHE A 62 -14.50 -2.39 -0.44
N ASP A 63 -14.42 -3.44 0.38
CA ASP A 63 -15.48 -3.78 1.34
C ASP A 63 -15.73 -2.63 2.33
N ALA A 64 -14.66 -2.01 2.85
CA ALA A 64 -14.80 -0.92 3.81
C ALA A 64 -15.41 0.36 3.23
N PHE A 65 -15.27 0.59 1.91
CA PHE A 65 -15.82 1.75 1.20
C PHE A 65 -17.08 1.41 0.39
N ASP A 66 -17.68 0.23 0.59
CA ASP A 66 -18.87 -0.25 -0.12
C ASP A 66 -18.73 -0.17 -1.66
N ARG A 67 -17.58 -0.59 -2.20
CA ARG A 67 -17.30 -0.64 -3.64
C ARG A 67 -17.43 -2.04 -4.23
N ASP A 68 -17.87 -2.11 -5.48
CA ASP A 68 -18.06 -3.35 -6.24
C ASP A 68 -17.56 -3.29 -7.70
N ASP A 69 -16.93 -2.19 -8.10
CA ASP A 69 -16.51 -1.90 -9.46
C ASP A 69 -15.06 -2.31 -9.74
N GLU A 70 -14.86 -3.19 -10.72
CA GLU A 70 -13.52 -3.68 -11.08
C GLU A 70 -12.79 -2.72 -12.02
N HIS A 71 -11.76 -2.06 -11.51
CA HIS A 71 -10.82 -1.22 -12.27
C HIS A 71 -9.36 -1.55 -11.94
N MET A 72 -8.41 -0.99 -12.69
CA MET A 72 -6.99 -1.09 -12.34
C MET A 72 -6.65 -0.28 -11.09
N TYR A 73 -5.66 -0.76 -10.34
CA TYR A 73 -5.18 -0.11 -9.13
C TYR A 73 -3.72 -0.46 -8.84
N GLU A 74 -3.10 0.37 -8.00
CA GLU A 74 -1.72 0.17 -7.54
C GLU A 74 -1.47 0.70 -6.13
N PHE A 75 -0.36 0.26 -5.55
CA PHE A 75 0.17 0.78 -4.28
C PHE A 75 1.53 1.44 -4.48
N GLN A 76 1.73 2.62 -3.91
CA GLN A 76 2.93 3.46 -4.08
C GLN A 76 3.65 3.60 -2.75
N ILE A 77 4.72 2.83 -2.54
CA ILE A 77 5.36 2.66 -1.23
C ILE A 77 6.74 3.33 -1.18
N GLY A 78 7.06 3.97 -0.06
CA GLY A 78 8.40 4.53 0.22
C GLY A 78 8.64 5.95 -0.30
N GLY A 79 7.59 6.62 -0.78
CA GLY A 79 7.56 8.06 -1.02
C GLY A 79 7.13 8.85 0.22
N LYS A 80 6.82 10.13 0.03
CA LYS A 80 6.25 11.02 1.05
C LYS A 80 4.73 11.12 0.98
N GLY A 81 4.10 10.51 -0.02
CA GLY A 81 2.67 10.56 -0.23
C GLY A 81 2.25 9.98 -1.58
N PRO A 82 0.97 10.15 -1.95
CA PRO A 82 0.42 9.75 -3.24
C PRO A 82 1.19 10.40 -4.40
N GLN A 83 1.38 9.64 -5.47
CA GLN A 83 2.04 10.06 -6.72
C GLN A 83 3.46 10.62 -6.51
N ASP A 84 4.14 10.28 -5.40
CA ASP A 84 5.53 10.69 -5.19
C ASP A 84 6.45 9.93 -6.17
N PRO A 85 7.23 10.61 -7.02
CA PRO A 85 8.11 9.98 -8.02
C PRO A 85 9.28 9.19 -7.40
N LYS A 86 9.45 9.24 -6.08
CA LYS A 86 10.40 8.40 -5.33
C LYS A 86 9.76 7.15 -4.76
N ALA A 87 8.43 7.04 -4.81
CA ALA A 87 7.73 5.84 -4.40
C ALA A 87 7.98 4.72 -5.42
N ARG A 88 7.94 3.50 -4.91
CA ARG A 88 7.94 2.28 -5.71
C ARG A 88 6.50 1.82 -5.90
N SER A 89 6.10 1.60 -7.14
CA SER A 89 4.76 1.11 -7.47
C SER A 89 4.69 -0.41 -7.44
N TYR A 90 3.59 -0.93 -6.90
CA TYR A 90 3.22 -2.33 -6.92
C TYR A 90 1.90 -2.42 -7.68
N VAL A 91 1.94 -3.09 -8.83
CA VAL A 91 0.87 -3.07 -9.83
C VAL A 91 0.30 -4.48 -10.05
N LEU A 92 -0.86 -4.56 -10.70
CA LEU A 92 -1.42 -5.84 -11.16
C LEU A 92 -0.48 -6.52 -12.18
N PRO A 93 -0.48 -7.87 -12.27
CA PRO A 93 0.36 -8.60 -13.22
C PRO A 93 0.26 -8.10 -14.67
N ASP A 94 -0.97 -7.80 -15.10
CA ASP A 94 -1.28 -7.36 -16.47
C ASP A 94 -0.90 -5.88 -16.73
N ALA A 95 -0.73 -5.09 -15.66
CA ALA A 95 -0.29 -3.70 -15.72
C ALA A 95 1.25 -3.55 -15.64
N ARG A 96 1.99 -4.66 -15.55
CA ARG A 96 3.45 -4.59 -15.42
C ARG A 96 4.14 -4.12 -16.70
N ASP A 97 4.93 -3.08 -16.57
CA ASP A 97 5.91 -2.62 -17.56
C ASP A 97 7.33 -2.94 -17.07
N ARG A 98 8.07 -3.74 -17.83
CA ARG A 98 9.46 -4.10 -17.51
C ARG A 98 10.43 -2.95 -17.73
N HIS A 99 10.02 -1.91 -18.45
CA HIS A 99 10.82 -0.74 -18.73
C HIS A 99 10.63 0.37 -17.69
N ASP A 100 9.63 0.26 -16.82
CA ASP A 100 9.41 1.21 -15.73
C ASP A 100 10.27 0.83 -14.51
N PRO A 101 11.30 1.62 -14.18
CA PRO A 101 12.16 1.36 -13.02
C PRO A 101 11.46 1.59 -11.67
N GLN A 102 10.30 2.25 -11.65
CA GLN A 102 9.54 2.49 -10.41
C GLN A 102 8.67 1.30 -10.02
N GLN A 103 8.30 0.43 -10.98
CA GLN A 103 7.54 -0.78 -10.70
C GLN A 103 8.39 -1.82 -9.96
N ALA A 104 8.13 -1.95 -8.67
CA ALA A 104 8.90 -2.81 -7.77
C ALA A 104 8.33 -4.21 -7.63
N GLY A 105 7.07 -4.44 -7.98
CA GLY A 105 6.49 -5.77 -7.80
C GLY A 105 5.06 -5.95 -8.26
N ASP A 106 4.63 -7.21 -8.18
CA ASP A 106 3.27 -7.67 -8.38
C ASP A 106 2.52 -7.61 -7.03
N LEU A 107 1.42 -6.84 -7.00
CA LEU A 107 0.62 -6.65 -5.79
C LEU A 107 -0.15 -7.91 -5.34
N THR A 108 -0.38 -8.87 -6.25
CA THR A 108 -1.05 -10.14 -5.94
C THR A 108 -0.16 -11.09 -5.15
N GLN A 109 1.17 -10.87 -5.20
CA GLN A 109 2.17 -11.70 -4.51
C GLN A 109 2.87 -10.95 -3.36
N THR A 110 2.88 -9.62 -3.40
CA THR A 110 3.57 -8.80 -2.41
C THR A 110 2.79 -8.78 -1.10
N LYS A 111 3.40 -9.30 -0.03
CA LYS A 111 2.84 -9.30 1.33
C LYS A 111 3.02 -7.95 2.01
N VAL A 112 2.01 -7.49 2.77
CA VAL A 112 2.07 -6.22 3.51
C VAL A 112 3.29 -6.17 4.46
N GLY A 113 3.58 -7.27 5.16
CA GLY A 113 4.72 -7.35 6.07
C GLY A 113 6.09 -7.32 5.39
N ALA A 114 6.15 -7.61 4.08
CA ALA A 114 7.39 -7.52 3.31
C ALA A 114 7.77 -6.07 2.96
N LEU A 115 6.83 -5.12 3.08
CA LEU A 115 7.05 -3.71 2.82
C LEU A 115 7.88 -3.03 3.92
N GLY A 116 7.95 -3.62 5.12
CA GLY A 116 8.71 -3.07 6.24
C GLY A 116 8.13 -1.77 6.80
N LEU A 117 6.81 -1.56 6.65
CA LEU A 117 6.09 -0.37 7.14
C LEU A 117 6.27 -0.19 8.65
N LYS A 118 6.36 1.07 9.06
CA LYS A 118 6.43 1.53 10.44
C LYS A 118 5.23 2.42 10.76
N VAL A 119 4.93 2.56 12.05
CA VAL A 119 3.91 3.51 12.51
C VAL A 119 4.29 4.91 12.06
N GLY A 120 3.36 5.60 11.40
CA GLY A 120 3.56 6.93 10.83
C GLY A 120 4.02 6.95 9.37
N ASP A 121 4.34 5.80 8.77
CA ASP A 121 4.56 5.72 7.34
C ASP A 121 3.25 5.99 6.59
N VAL A 122 3.35 6.75 5.49
CA VAL A 122 2.24 7.05 4.58
C VAL A 122 2.61 6.54 3.20
N PHE A 123 1.63 5.99 2.47
CA PHE A 123 1.81 5.48 1.13
C PHE A 123 0.56 5.72 0.28
N GLY A 124 0.72 5.73 -1.04
CA GLY A 124 -0.39 5.90 -1.97
C GLY A 124 -1.10 4.59 -2.26
N TYR A 125 -2.42 4.68 -2.43
CA TYR A 125 -3.26 3.67 -3.06
C TYR A 125 -4.03 4.42 -4.15
N TRP A 126 -3.82 4.05 -5.41
CA TRP A 126 -4.45 4.70 -6.56
C TRP A 126 -5.40 3.72 -7.21
N PHE A 127 -6.67 4.10 -7.32
CA PHE A 127 -7.72 3.25 -7.86
C PHE A 127 -8.40 3.92 -9.06
N ASP A 128 -8.71 3.13 -10.07
CA ASP A 128 -9.28 3.56 -11.35
C ASP A 128 -8.52 4.71 -11.99
N TYR A 129 -7.60 4.37 -12.90
CA TYR A 129 -6.78 5.34 -13.59
C TYR A 129 -7.58 6.32 -14.47
N GLY A 130 -8.88 6.06 -14.72
CA GLY A 130 -9.77 6.99 -15.39
C GLY A 130 -10.32 8.06 -14.45
N ASP A 131 -10.95 7.62 -13.36
CA ASP A 131 -11.61 8.52 -12.40
C ASP A 131 -10.64 9.14 -11.38
N ASP A 132 -9.44 8.58 -11.23
CA ASP A 132 -8.35 9.11 -10.39
C ASP A 132 -8.72 9.18 -8.89
N TRP A 133 -9.15 8.05 -8.34
CA TRP A 133 -9.47 7.91 -6.90
C TRP A 133 -8.22 7.78 -6.03
#